data_AF-F8GXS3-F1
#
_entry.id   AF-F8GXS3-F1
#
_cell.length_a   1.000
_cell.length_b   1.000
_cell.length_c   1.000
_cell.angle_alpha   90.00
_cell.angle_beta   90.00
_cell.angle_gamma   90.00
#
_symmetry.space_group_name_H-M   'P 1'
#
loop_
_entity.id
_entity.type
_entity.pdbx_description
1 polymer ?
#
loop_
_entity_poly.entity_id
_entity_poly.type
_entity_poly.pdbx_seq_one_letter_code
_entity_poly.pdbx_strand_id
1 'polypeptide(L)' 'MKTPSNPTFMRGADTFTESLFTIRRLDDFVPKSHPLRSIRAMANQALVKMDRLFAHGDHRRQPGQPGRLARHQRRT' A
#
# COMPACT_ATOMS: atom_id res chain seq x y z
N MET A 1 -42.50 -5.35 -43.17
CA MET A 1 -42.30 -4.87 -41.80
C MET A 1 -41.32 -5.81 -41.10
N LYS A 2 -40.12 -5.36 -40.73
CA LYS A 2 -39.13 -6.17 -40.01
C LYS A 2 -38.61 -5.37 -38.83
N THR A 3 -38.96 -5.81 -37.62
CA THR A 3 -38.46 -5.23 -36.37
C THR A 3 -36.97 -5.53 -36.23
N PRO A 4 -36.11 -4.58 -35.84
CA PRO A 4 -34.73 -4.90 -35.51
C PRO A 4 -34.69 -5.57 -34.13
N SER A 5 -34.17 -6.79 -34.10
CA SER A 5 -33.83 -7.51 -32.88
C SER A 5 -32.54 -6.92 -32.28
N ASN A 6 -32.70 -6.27 -31.12
CA ASN A 6 -31.78 -6.19 -29.99
C ASN A 6 -30.35 -5.62 -30.22
N PRO A 7 -30.02 -4.41 -29.69
CA PRO A 7 -28.65 -3.89 -29.73
C PRO A 7 -27.84 -4.40 -28.53
N THR A 8 -27.32 -5.63 -28.60
CA THR A 8 -26.36 -6.14 -27.60
C THR A 8 -24.91 -5.95 -28.06
N PHE A 9 -24.57 -4.77 -28.58
CA PHE A 9 -23.22 -4.46 -29.09
C PHE A 9 -22.66 -3.12 -28.58
N MET A 10 -23.01 -2.70 -27.36
CA MET A 10 -22.47 -1.45 -26.77
C MET A 10 -21.90 -1.60 -25.35
N ARG A 11 -21.55 -2.82 -24.97
CA ARG A 11 -20.49 -3.06 -23.99
C ARG A 11 -19.71 -4.22 -24.56
N GLY A 12 -18.54 -3.95 -25.14
CA GLY A 12 -17.62 -5.02 -25.54
C GLY A 12 -17.50 -5.98 -24.37
N ALA A 13 -17.52 -7.29 -24.64
CA ALA A 13 -17.36 -8.29 -23.60
C ALA A 13 -16.23 -7.83 -22.67
N ASP A 14 -16.51 -7.71 -21.37
CA ASP A 14 -15.51 -7.35 -20.35
C ASP A 14 -14.46 -8.46 -20.35
N THR A 15 -13.51 -8.38 -21.26
CA THR A 15 -12.43 -9.34 -21.43
C THR A 15 -11.49 -9.12 -20.27
N PHE A 16 -11.60 -10.05 -19.32
CA PHE A 16 -10.79 -10.07 -18.11
C PHE A 16 -9.31 -10.00 -18.50
N THR A 17 -8.64 -8.93 -18.09
CA THR A 17 -7.32 -8.54 -18.57
C THR A 17 -6.22 -9.04 -17.63
N GLU A 18 -6.28 -10.33 -17.28
CA GLU A 18 -5.28 -10.98 -16.41
C GLU A 18 -3.86 -10.93 -17.00
N SER A 19 -3.73 -10.92 -18.34
CA SER A 19 -2.43 -10.94 -19.01
C SER A 19 -1.71 -9.59 -19.08
N LEU A 20 -2.28 -8.49 -18.54
CA LEU A 20 -1.67 -7.16 -18.64
C LEU A 20 -0.66 -6.85 -17.54
N PHE A 21 -0.67 -7.60 -16.44
CA PHE A 21 0.16 -7.32 -15.28
C PHE A 21 1.06 -8.51 -14.98
N THR A 22 2.36 -8.35 -15.20
CA THR A 22 3.34 -9.33 -14.72
C THR A 22 3.72 -9.00 -13.29
N ILE A 23 3.32 -9.82 -12.33
CA ILE A 23 3.83 -9.76 -10.96
C ILE A 23 5.20 -10.44 -10.95
N ARG A 24 6.26 -9.66 -10.78
CA ARG A 24 7.63 -10.14 -10.83
C ARG A 24 8.30 -9.94 -9.49
N ARG A 25 8.94 -10.97 -8.97
CA ARG A 25 9.47 -10.99 -7.61
C ARG A 25 10.82 -10.28 -7.59
N LEU A 26 11.16 -9.70 -6.44
CA LEU A 26 12.45 -9.03 -6.26
C LEU A 26 13.63 -9.97 -6.57
N ASP A 27 13.50 -11.25 -6.25
CA ASP A 27 14.52 -12.26 -6.53
C ASP A 27 14.73 -12.53 -8.02
N ASP A 28 13.76 -12.19 -8.88
CA ASP A 28 13.89 -12.31 -10.34
C ASP A 28 14.78 -11.21 -10.93
N PHE A 29 14.89 -10.07 -10.24
CA PHE A 29 15.72 -8.94 -10.67
C PHE A 29 17.05 -8.87 -9.92
N VAL A 30 17.07 -9.32 -8.66
CA VAL A 30 18.25 -9.26 -7.81
C VAL A 30 18.46 -10.61 -7.13
N PRO A 31 19.07 -11.58 -7.83
CA PRO A 31 19.40 -12.89 -7.27
C PRO A 31 20.25 -12.79 -6.00
N LYS A 32 20.30 -13.87 -5.22
CA LYS A 32 21.05 -13.90 -3.95
C LYS A 32 22.54 -13.59 -4.12
N SER A 33 23.13 -13.97 -5.25
CA SER A 33 24.54 -13.69 -5.60
C SER A 33 24.76 -12.29 -6.21
N HIS A 34 23.72 -11.48 -6.34
CA HIS A 34 23.82 -10.19 -7.02
C HIS A 34 24.56 -9.15 -6.15
N PRO A 35 25.52 -8.38 -6.69
CA PRO A 35 26.34 -7.43 -5.91
C PRO A 35 25.52 -6.36 -5.18
N LEU A 36 24.35 -5.98 -5.71
CA LEU A 36 23.42 -5.05 -5.03
C LEU A 36 22.90 -5.59 -3.69
N ARG A 37 22.86 -6.90 -3.47
CA ARG A 37 22.48 -7.48 -2.15
C ARG A 37 23.52 -7.15 -1.08
N SER A 38 24.80 -7.10 -1.45
CA SER A 38 25.87 -6.67 -0.53
C SER A 38 25.71 -5.20 -0.15
N ILE A 39 25.33 -4.34 -1.10
CA ILE A 39 25.02 -2.93 -0.82
C ILE A 39 23.82 -2.79 0.11
N ARG A 40 22.75 -3.58 -0.10
CA ARG A 40 21.60 -3.63 0.82
C ARG A 40 22.03 -4.03 2.23
N ALA A 41 22.92 -5.00 2.38
CA ALA A 41 23.42 -5.41 3.69
C ALA A 41 24.17 -4.27 4.40
N MET A 42 25.05 -3.58 3.67
CA MET A 42 25.78 -2.41 4.21
C MET A 42 24.84 -1.27 4.61
N ALA A 43 23.86 -0.94 3.76
CA ALA A 43 22.87 0.09 4.06
C ALA A 43 22.03 -0.26 5.29
N ASN A 44 21.57 -1.50 5.40
CA ASN A 44 20.81 -1.96 6.57
C ASN A 44 21.64 -1.85 7.86
N GLN A 45 22.93 -2.22 7.82
CA GLN A 45 23.82 -2.06 8.96
C GLN A 45 24.01 -0.59 9.36
N ALA A 46 24.12 0.32 8.38
CA ALA A 46 24.20 1.76 8.64
C ALA A 46 22.90 2.29 9.29
N LEU A 47 21.74 1.87 8.78
CA LEU A 47 20.45 2.28 9.32
C LEU A 47 20.25 1.84 10.77
N VAL A 48 20.61 0.60 11.10
CA VAL A 48 20.55 0.09 12.49
C VAL A 48 21.45 0.92 13.42
N LYS A 49 22.64 1.34 12.96
CA LYS A 49 23.53 2.19 13.76
C LYS A 49 22.95 3.59 14.01
N MET A 50 22.08 4.06 13.11
CA MET A 50 21.42 5.37 13.20
C MET A 50 20.07 5.32 13.91
N ASP A 51 19.60 4.14 14.34
CA ASP A 51 18.27 3.93 14.95
C ASP A 51 17.96 4.89 16.11
N ARG A 52 18.95 5.10 17.00
CA ARG A 52 18.83 6.03 18.14
C ARG A 52 18.61 7.48 17.73
N LEU A 53 19.12 7.90 16.56
CA LEU A 53 18.94 9.26 16.04
C LEU A 53 17.52 9.44 15.48
N PHE A 54 16.93 8.38 14.92
CA PHE A 54 15.58 8.41 14.37
C PHE A 54 14.49 8.20 15.42
N ALA A 55 14.78 7.50 16.52
CA ALA A 55 13.83 7.23 17.60
C ALA A 55 13.28 8.51 18.27
N HIS A 56 14.01 9.62 18.23
CA HIS A 56 13.57 10.88 18.84
C HIS A 56 12.50 11.63 18.01
N GLY A 57 12.33 11.29 16.74
CA GLY A 57 11.36 11.92 15.84
C GLY A 57 9.94 11.36 15.94
N ASP A 58 9.76 10.18 16.56
CA ASP A 58 8.48 9.46 16.56
C ASP A 58 7.55 9.80 17.73
N HIS A 59 7.97 10.73 18.60
CA HIS A 59 7.17 11.16 19.76
C HIS A 59 6.07 12.20 19.45
N ARG A 60 5.85 12.53 18.16
CA ARG A 60 4.83 13.49 17.70
C ARG A 60 3.64 12.89 16.94
N ARG A 61 3.37 11.59 17.06
CA ARG A 61 2.00 11.12 16.87
C ARG A 61 1.26 11.28 18.20
N GLN A 62 0.61 12.43 18.38
CA GLN A 62 -0.51 12.49 19.31
C GLN A 62 -1.60 11.59 18.70
N PRO A 63 -1.98 10.45 19.30
CA PRO A 63 -3.31 9.93 19.07
C PRO A 63 -4.26 11.06 19.49
N GLY A 64 -5.04 11.56 18.54
CA GLY A 64 -5.91 12.72 18.74
C GLY A 64 -6.66 12.58 20.06
N GLN A 65 -6.61 13.62 20.89
CA GLN A 65 -7.40 13.67 22.11
C GLN A 65 -8.84 13.31 21.75
N PRO A 66 -9.43 12.22 22.29
CA PRO A 66 -10.82 11.92 22.03
C PRO A 66 -11.62 13.11 22.53
N GLY A 67 -12.30 13.78 21.60
CA GLY A 67 -13.07 14.98 21.87
C GLY A 67 -13.94 14.76 23.11
N ARG A 68 -13.87 15.71 24.05
CA ARG A 68 -14.79 15.82 25.17
C ARG A 68 -16.20 16.07 24.63
N LEU A 69 -16.89 15.02 24.21
CA LEU A 69 -18.31 15.01 23.87
C LEU A 69 -18.96 13.78 24.49
N ALA A 70 -19.15 13.83 25.80
CA ALA A 70 -20.08 13.00 26.56
C ALA A 70 -20.23 13.67 27.94
N ARG A 71 -21.40 13.93 28.50
CA ARG A 71 -22.79 13.68 28.11
C ARG A 71 -23.60 14.52 29.12
N HIS A 72 -24.76 15.01 28.73
CA HIS A 72 -25.77 15.48 29.68
C HIS A 72 -25.93 14.45 30.82
N GLN A 73 -25.70 14.88 32.06
CA GLN A 73 -26.29 14.25 33.22
C GLN A 73 -27.20 15.30 33.84
N ARG A 74 -28.50 15.10 33.63
CA ARG A 74 -29.54 15.68 34.48
C ARG A 74 -29.20 15.30 35.92
N ARG A 75 -29.15 16.28 36.81
CA ARG A 75 -29.47 16.06 38.22
C ARG A 75 -30.45 17.16 38.64
N THR A 76 -31.51 16.65 39.25
CA THR A 76 -32.65 17.29 39.89
C THR A 76 -32.30 18.52 40.70
#